data_AF-A0A9Q9WYW9-F1
#
_entry.id   AF-A0A9Q9WYW9-F1
#
_cell.length_a   1.000
_cell.length_b   1.000
_cell.length_c   1.000
_cell.angle_alpha   90.00
_cell.angle_beta   90.00
_cell.angle_gamma   90.00
#
_symmetry.space_group_name_H-M   'P 1'
#
loop_
_entity.id
_entity.type
_entity.pdbx_description
1 polymer ?
#
loop_
_entity_poly.entity_id
_entity_poly.type
_entity_poly.pdbx_seq_one_letter_code
_entity_poly.pdbx_strand_id
1 'polypeptide(L)'
;MNMWIPTEHEKYGVVLASFRGTVQHGLPLEIGDTVQILEKWEGWYRGFVLKNPNAKGIFPCSHIHLKNAHIKNKGQFEMVVPTEDSVITEMTSTLRDWGAMWKQLFVKNEGDLFHRLWHVMNEILDLRRQVLVGHLTHDRMRDVKQHITARLDWGNEQLGLDLVPRREFSMVDPDEISITELYRLMENRQRKKETPTPVSTHHLFVHLKSLMSSNLGEELEVFFFIYDSRENKPLSERFFVKLSKNGLPKFPEKTERQCTLFVDLGSGDLRKDVYIVVHIIRIGRMGAGEKKNTCNVQYRRPFGCAVVSIADLLTADSKDDHLLKVYACNTESDWSQIHDNIIKKVNSRYNLSGSNTGLAVALQLLHGDIEQLRGREYMVLFTRGVSITKKLGFSDVIMPGVFQNDLYITLERGEFEKGVKSVAREGSLKSQSTALGRRWTDPARIF
;
A
#
# COMPACT_ATOMS: atom_id res chain seq x y z
N MET A 1 -65.94 -27.37 -12.33
CA MET A 1 -64.88 -27.40 -13.37
C MET A 1 -63.56 -27.22 -12.66
N ASN A 2 -62.73 -28.26 -12.66
CA ASN A 2 -61.41 -28.27 -12.03
C ASN A 2 -60.41 -27.69 -13.03
N MET A 3 -60.18 -26.39 -12.96
CA MET A 3 -59.38 -25.65 -13.94
C MET A 3 -58.18 -24.98 -13.26
N TRP A 4 -57.05 -24.95 -13.96
CA TRP A 4 -55.88 -24.17 -13.55
C TRP A 4 -56.22 -22.68 -13.54
N ILE A 5 -55.89 -22.01 -12.43
CA ILE A 5 -56.19 -20.60 -12.22
C ILE A 5 -54.87 -19.83 -12.28
N PRO A 6 -54.72 -18.82 -13.15
CA PRO A 6 -53.57 -17.95 -13.15
C PRO A 6 -53.36 -17.30 -11.77
N THR A 7 -52.12 -17.33 -11.27
CA THR A 7 -51.81 -16.69 -9.99
C THR A 7 -51.62 -15.19 -10.18
N GLU A 8 -52.17 -14.37 -9.29
CA GLU A 8 -51.99 -12.91 -9.31
C GLU A 8 -50.90 -12.44 -8.32
N HIS A 9 -50.78 -13.12 -7.18
CA HIS A 9 -49.87 -12.75 -6.09
C HIS A 9 -48.79 -13.81 -5.85
N GLU A 10 -49.14 -15.08 -5.98
CA GLU A 10 -48.21 -16.21 -5.81
C GLU A 10 -47.41 -16.38 -7.09
N LYS A 11 -46.41 -15.52 -7.29
CA LYS A 11 -45.60 -15.47 -8.51
C LYS A 11 -44.17 -15.97 -8.33
N TYR A 12 -43.65 -15.90 -7.11
CA TYR A 12 -42.27 -16.23 -6.81
C TYR A 12 -42.17 -17.12 -5.58
N GLY A 13 -41.31 -18.12 -5.64
CA GLY A 13 -41.06 -18.98 -4.50
C GLY A 13 -39.69 -19.65 -4.54
N VAL A 14 -39.30 -20.18 -3.39
CA VAL A 14 -38.10 -20.98 -3.19
C VAL A 14 -38.50 -22.39 -2.77
N VAL A 15 -37.87 -23.38 -3.36
CA VAL A 15 -38.13 -24.79 -3.07
C VAL A 15 -37.57 -25.16 -1.69
N LEU A 16 -38.41 -25.67 -0.79
CA LEU A 16 -38.06 -26.12 0.55
C LEU A 16 -37.63 -27.58 0.61
N ALA A 17 -38.12 -28.40 -0.31
CA ALA A 17 -37.86 -29.83 -0.37
C ALA A 17 -37.76 -30.28 -1.83
N SER A 18 -36.81 -31.16 -2.12
CA SER A 18 -36.63 -31.67 -3.47
C SER A 18 -37.85 -32.48 -3.93
N PHE A 19 -38.26 -32.30 -5.17
CA PHE A 19 -39.36 -33.02 -5.79
C PHE A 19 -38.85 -33.72 -7.06
N ARG A 20 -39.03 -35.05 -7.14
CA ARG A 20 -38.48 -35.85 -8.25
C ARG A 20 -39.23 -35.68 -9.58
N GLY A 21 -40.42 -35.07 -9.59
CA GLY A 21 -41.19 -34.89 -10.82
C GLY A 21 -41.79 -36.18 -11.39
N THR A 22 -42.04 -37.21 -10.57
CA THR A 22 -42.50 -38.55 -11.03
C THR A 22 -43.96 -38.57 -11.52
N VAL A 23 -44.69 -37.47 -11.40
CA VAL A 23 -46.07 -37.33 -11.88
C VAL A 23 -46.10 -36.86 -13.33
N GLN A 24 -47.23 -37.06 -14.02
CA GLN A 24 -47.39 -36.54 -15.37
C GLN A 24 -47.25 -35.01 -15.39
N HIS A 25 -46.41 -34.48 -16.29
CA HIS A 25 -46.01 -33.07 -16.35
C HIS A 25 -45.29 -32.54 -15.10
N GLY A 26 -44.83 -33.42 -14.21
CA GLY A 26 -44.08 -33.05 -13.01
C GLY A 26 -42.75 -32.38 -13.37
N LEU A 27 -42.50 -31.21 -12.78
CA LEU A 27 -41.22 -30.52 -12.92
C LEU A 27 -40.30 -30.96 -11.78
N PRO A 28 -39.14 -31.60 -12.04
CA PRO A 28 -38.18 -31.89 -10.99
C PRO A 28 -37.64 -30.60 -10.35
N LEU A 29 -37.53 -30.59 -9.03
CA LEU A 29 -37.07 -29.44 -8.25
C LEU A 29 -35.99 -29.86 -7.25
N GLU A 30 -34.96 -29.04 -7.11
CA GLU A 30 -33.96 -29.19 -6.05
C GLU A 30 -34.19 -28.19 -4.91
N ILE A 31 -33.74 -28.53 -3.71
CA ILE A 31 -33.87 -27.63 -2.56
C ILE A 31 -33.12 -26.32 -2.83
N GLY A 32 -33.78 -25.19 -2.59
CA GLY A 32 -33.23 -23.86 -2.84
C GLY A 32 -33.36 -23.37 -4.29
N ASP A 33 -33.96 -24.14 -5.20
CA ASP A 33 -34.33 -23.60 -6.51
C ASP A 33 -35.36 -22.48 -6.38
N THR A 34 -35.24 -21.50 -7.27
CA THR A 34 -36.15 -20.36 -7.35
C THR A 34 -37.09 -20.59 -8.52
N VAL A 35 -38.39 -20.54 -8.26
CA VAL A 35 -39.45 -20.83 -9.23
C VAL A 35 -40.30 -19.61 -9.50
N GLN A 36 -40.71 -19.45 -10.76
CA GLN A 36 -41.81 -18.57 -11.14
C GLN A 36 -43.08 -19.40 -11.26
N ILE A 37 -44.14 -18.96 -10.58
CA ILE A 37 -45.43 -19.62 -10.54
C ILE A 37 -46.37 -18.87 -11.49
N LEU A 38 -47.00 -19.62 -12.38
CA LEU A 38 -47.90 -19.09 -13.40
C LEU A 38 -49.36 -19.34 -13.03
N GLU A 39 -49.65 -20.55 -12.57
CA GLU A 39 -51.01 -21.02 -12.31
C GLU A 39 -51.03 -21.92 -11.06
N LYS A 40 -52.20 -22.07 -10.45
CA LYS A 40 -52.44 -22.98 -9.34
C LYS A 40 -53.69 -23.82 -9.54
N TRP A 41 -53.67 -25.02 -8.98
CA TRP A 41 -54.82 -25.92 -8.95
C TRP A 41 -54.68 -26.95 -7.82
N GLU A 42 -55.68 -27.06 -6.93
CA GLU A 42 -55.80 -28.09 -5.88
C GLU A 42 -54.48 -28.51 -5.19
N GLY A 43 -53.74 -27.55 -4.65
CA GLY A 43 -52.48 -27.84 -3.93
C GLY A 43 -51.26 -28.07 -4.84
N TRP A 44 -51.39 -27.80 -6.13
CA TRP A 44 -50.31 -27.79 -7.10
C TRP A 44 -50.13 -26.41 -7.69
N TYR A 45 -48.87 -26.09 -7.99
CA TYR A 45 -48.49 -24.97 -8.82
C TYR A 45 -48.02 -25.47 -10.18
N ARG A 46 -48.20 -24.64 -11.21
CA ARG A 46 -47.61 -24.80 -12.52
C ARG A 46 -46.70 -23.61 -12.79
N GLY A 47 -45.49 -23.89 -13.24
CA GLY A 47 -44.46 -22.88 -13.39
C GLY A 47 -43.16 -23.44 -13.96
N PHE A 48 -42.06 -22.75 -13.70
CA PHE A 48 -40.73 -23.15 -14.13
C PHE A 48 -39.66 -22.71 -13.13
N VAL A 49 -38.51 -23.36 -13.15
CA VAL A 49 -37.32 -22.92 -12.42
C VAL A 49 -36.69 -21.75 -13.17
N LEU A 50 -36.36 -20.65 -12.49
CA LEU A 50 -35.83 -19.44 -13.13
C LEU A 50 -34.56 -19.68 -13.96
N LYS A 51 -33.75 -20.68 -13.59
CA LYS A 51 -32.55 -21.09 -14.34
C LYS A 51 -32.87 -21.78 -15.68
N ASN A 52 -34.08 -22.32 -15.83
CA ASN A 52 -34.52 -22.99 -17.05
C ASN A 52 -35.99 -22.66 -17.38
N PRO A 53 -36.29 -21.45 -17.88
CA PRO A 53 -37.67 -21.00 -18.12
C PRO A 53 -38.43 -21.80 -19.20
N ASN A 54 -37.70 -22.50 -20.06
CA ASN A 54 -38.27 -23.30 -21.14
C ASN A 54 -38.92 -24.59 -20.64
N ALA A 55 -38.46 -25.11 -19.50
CA ALA A 55 -39.01 -26.31 -18.87
C ALA A 55 -40.15 -25.94 -17.92
N LYS A 56 -41.39 -26.00 -18.42
CA LYS A 56 -42.59 -25.78 -17.61
C LYS A 56 -43.17 -27.11 -17.12
N GLY A 57 -43.64 -27.12 -15.89
CA GLY A 57 -44.34 -28.28 -15.34
C GLY A 57 -45.01 -27.97 -14.00
N ILE A 58 -45.53 -29.01 -13.36
CA ILE A 58 -46.29 -28.92 -12.12
C ILE A 58 -45.47 -29.39 -10.92
N PHE A 59 -45.71 -28.77 -9.77
CA PHE A 59 -45.06 -29.11 -8.50
C PHE A 59 -45.97 -28.81 -7.30
N PRO A 60 -45.87 -29.55 -6.19
CA PRO A 60 -46.76 -29.36 -5.05
C PRO A 60 -46.53 -28.02 -4.36
N CYS A 61 -47.60 -27.33 -3.97
CA CYS A 61 -47.49 -26.06 -3.25
C CYS A 61 -46.79 -26.20 -1.89
N SER A 62 -46.92 -27.36 -1.25
CA SER A 62 -46.26 -27.69 0.03
C SER A 62 -44.74 -27.69 -0.03
N HIS A 63 -44.15 -27.79 -1.21
CA HIS A 63 -42.70 -27.78 -1.41
C HIS A 63 -42.16 -26.37 -1.64
N ILE A 64 -43.02 -25.35 -1.72
CA ILE A 64 -42.64 -24.00 -2.11
C ILE A 64 -42.88 -23.03 -0.97
N HIS A 65 -41.84 -22.29 -0.61
CA HIS A 65 -41.95 -21.11 0.23
C HIS A 65 -42.13 -19.88 -0.65
N LEU A 66 -43.29 -19.25 -0.57
CA LEU A 66 -43.58 -18.03 -1.32
C LEU A 66 -42.74 -16.87 -0.81
N LYS A 67 -42.20 -16.08 -1.75
CA LYS A 67 -41.45 -14.87 -1.45
C LYS A 67 -42.06 -13.69 -2.19
N ASN A 68 -41.94 -12.51 -1.59
CA ASN A 68 -42.42 -11.28 -2.22
C ASN A 68 -41.59 -10.96 -3.47
N ALA A 69 -42.28 -10.55 -4.53
CA ALA A 69 -41.68 -10.09 -5.77
C ALA A 69 -42.53 -9.00 -6.41
N HIS A 70 -41.87 -8.06 -7.08
CA HIS A 70 -42.49 -7.11 -7.99
C HIS A 70 -42.62 -7.72 -9.38
N ILE A 71 -43.71 -7.39 -10.06
CA ILE A 71 -43.99 -7.88 -11.41
C ILE A 71 -43.79 -6.72 -12.39
N LYS A 72 -42.78 -6.82 -13.26
CA LYS A 72 -42.59 -5.95 -14.43
C LYS A 72 -43.27 -6.58 -15.65
N ASN A 73 -43.75 -5.75 -16.59
CA ASN A 73 -44.32 -6.18 -17.88
C ASN A 73 -45.47 -7.20 -17.79
N LYS A 74 -46.54 -6.87 -17.04
CA LYS A 74 -47.72 -7.74 -16.92
C LYS A 74 -48.23 -8.22 -18.28
N GLY A 75 -48.46 -9.52 -18.42
CA GLY A 75 -48.92 -10.15 -19.67
C GLY A 75 -48.02 -11.31 -20.11
N GLN A 76 -47.81 -11.45 -21.42
CA GLN A 76 -47.06 -12.58 -22.01
C GLN A 76 -45.56 -12.56 -21.68
N PHE A 77 -45.01 -11.41 -21.30
CA PHE A 77 -43.59 -11.19 -20.98
C PHE A 77 -43.39 -10.81 -19.50
N GLU A 78 -44.21 -11.39 -18.63
CA GLU A 78 -44.19 -11.14 -17.18
C GLU A 78 -42.82 -11.48 -16.57
N MET A 79 -42.17 -10.46 -15.99
CA MET A 79 -40.89 -10.60 -15.31
C MET A 79 -41.07 -10.45 -13.81
N VAL A 80 -40.64 -11.47 -13.07
CA VAL A 80 -40.73 -11.52 -11.61
C VAL A 80 -39.39 -11.10 -11.01
N VAL A 81 -39.40 -9.98 -10.29
CA VAL A 81 -38.22 -9.39 -9.66
C VAL A 81 -38.38 -9.49 -8.13
N PRO A 82 -37.53 -10.23 -7.41
CA PRO A 82 -37.62 -10.33 -5.95
C PRO A 82 -37.61 -8.95 -5.28
N THR A 83 -38.36 -8.77 -4.20
CA THR A 83 -38.32 -7.51 -3.42
C THR A 83 -37.11 -7.40 -2.50
N GLU A 84 -36.27 -8.43 -2.47
CA GLU A 84 -35.03 -8.44 -1.69
C GLU A 84 -34.05 -7.39 -2.23
N ASP A 85 -33.15 -6.94 -1.37
CA ASP A 85 -32.10 -6.01 -1.77
C ASP A 85 -31.33 -6.56 -2.98
N SER A 86 -31.11 -5.70 -3.99
CA SER A 86 -30.46 -6.08 -5.24
C SER A 86 -29.11 -6.74 -5.00
N VAL A 87 -28.35 -6.25 -4.01
CA VAL A 87 -27.06 -6.80 -3.60
C VAL A 87 -27.21 -8.24 -3.12
N ILE A 88 -28.26 -8.58 -2.35
CA ILE A 88 -28.49 -9.95 -1.86
C ILE A 88 -28.82 -10.90 -3.01
N THR A 89 -29.66 -10.43 -3.95
CA THR A 89 -30.02 -11.24 -5.13
C THR A 89 -28.79 -11.53 -5.99
N GLU A 90 -27.93 -10.53 -6.16
CA GLU A 90 -26.69 -10.65 -6.91
C GLU A 90 -25.67 -11.56 -6.22
N MET A 91 -25.43 -11.41 -4.93
CA MET A 91 -24.56 -12.32 -4.17
C MET A 91 -24.97 -13.77 -4.40
N THR A 92 -26.29 -14.02 -4.42
CA THR A 92 -26.85 -15.36 -4.60
C THR A 92 -26.60 -15.91 -6.00
N SER A 93 -26.77 -15.09 -7.06
CA SER A 93 -26.47 -15.52 -8.43
C SER A 93 -24.96 -15.70 -8.65
N THR A 94 -24.16 -14.71 -8.25
CA THR A 94 -22.70 -14.72 -8.48
C THR A 94 -22.03 -15.89 -7.76
N LEU A 95 -22.42 -16.20 -6.52
CA LEU A 95 -21.87 -17.38 -5.81
C LEU A 95 -22.23 -18.71 -6.48
N ARG A 96 -23.39 -18.80 -7.16
CA ARG A 96 -23.76 -20.00 -7.93
C ARG A 96 -22.86 -20.16 -9.15
N ASP A 97 -22.63 -19.06 -9.87
CA ASP A 97 -21.78 -19.05 -11.07
C ASP A 97 -20.32 -19.35 -10.69
N TRP A 98 -19.81 -18.67 -9.66
CA TRP A 98 -18.48 -18.94 -9.12
C TRP A 98 -18.35 -20.36 -8.59
N GLY A 99 -19.40 -20.94 -7.98
CA GLY A 99 -19.36 -22.32 -7.52
C GLY A 99 -19.13 -23.33 -8.65
N ALA A 100 -19.64 -23.05 -9.85
CA ALA A 100 -19.35 -23.86 -11.04
C ALA A 100 -17.90 -23.65 -11.52
N MET A 101 -17.44 -22.40 -11.61
CA MET A 101 -16.08 -22.06 -12.06
C MET A 101 -15.00 -22.54 -11.08
N TRP A 102 -15.25 -22.44 -9.77
CA TRP A 102 -14.37 -22.91 -8.71
C TRP A 102 -14.06 -24.40 -8.83
N LYS A 103 -15.07 -25.22 -9.14
CA LYS A 103 -14.86 -26.65 -9.45
C LYS A 103 -13.98 -26.86 -10.68
N GLN A 104 -14.11 -26.00 -11.70
CA GLN A 104 -13.25 -26.05 -12.88
C GLN A 104 -11.80 -25.65 -12.57
N LEU A 105 -11.56 -24.69 -11.67
CA LEU A 105 -10.21 -24.31 -11.24
C LEU A 105 -9.46 -25.50 -10.62
N PHE A 106 -10.16 -26.32 -9.82
CA PHE A 106 -9.59 -27.56 -9.29
C PHE A 106 -9.15 -28.52 -10.40
N VAL A 107 -10.03 -28.74 -11.39
CA VAL A 107 -9.74 -29.63 -12.54
C VAL A 107 -8.58 -29.09 -13.39
N LYS A 108 -8.49 -27.77 -13.55
CA LYS A 108 -7.41 -27.09 -14.30
C LYS A 108 -6.11 -26.95 -13.51
N ASN A 109 -6.08 -27.39 -12.24
CA ASN A 109 -4.93 -27.29 -11.33
C ASN A 109 -4.48 -25.83 -11.04
N GLU A 110 -5.42 -24.89 -10.99
CA GLU A 110 -5.16 -23.49 -10.59
C GLU A 110 -5.29 -23.32 -9.08
N GLY A 111 -4.40 -23.97 -8.31
CA GLY A 111 -4.50 -24.10 -6.85
C GLY A 111 -4.58 -22.77 -6.09
N ASP A 112 -3.77 -21.78 -6.46
CA ASP A 112 -3.76 -20.47 -5.77
C ASP A 112 -5.10 -19.75 -5.90
N LEU A 113 -5.64 -19.67 -7.12
CA LEU A 113 -6.91 -19.00 -7.38
C LEU A 113 -8.07 -19.80 -6.77
N PHE A 114 -8.01 -21.14 -6.81
CA PHE A 114 -8.98 -22.02 -6.16
C PHE A 114 -9.13 -21.71 -4.66
N HIS A 115 -8.02 -21.59 -3.93
CA HIS A 115 -8.05 -21.28 -2.49
C HIS A 115 -8.49 -19.85 -2.21
N ARG A 116 -7.97 -18.85 -2.95
CA ARG A 116 -8.37 -17.45 -2.76
C ARG A 116 -9.85 -17.24 -3.02
N LEU A 117 -10.38 -17.82 -4.11
CA LEU A 117 -11.80 -17.73 -4.45
C LEU A 117 -12.68 -18.39 -3.38
N TRP A 118 -12.26 -19.54 -2.85
CA TRP A 118 -12.97 -20.19 -1.73
C TRP A 118 -13.08 -19.28 -0.50
N HIS A 119 -11.99 -18.60 -0.12
CA HIS A 119 -12.03 -17.65 0.99
C HIS A 119 -13.00 -16.49 0.74
N VAL A 120 -12.96 -15.90 -0.44
CA VAL A 120 -13.87 -14.79 -0.80
C VAL A 120 -15.32 -15.27 -0.88
N MET A 121 -15.59 -16.46 -1.40
CA MET A 121 -16.93 -17.04 -1.42
C MET A 121 -17.51 -17.19 0.00
N ASN A 122 -16.72 -17.68 0.95
CA ASN A 122 -17.16 -17.80 2.35
C ASN A 122 -17.36 -16.45 3.03
N GLU A 123 -16.46 -15.49 2.78
CA GLU A 123 -16.62 -14.12 3.27
C GLU A 123 -17.92 -13.49 2.76
N ILE A 124 -18.25 -13.64 1.46
CA ILE A 124 -19.51 -13.17 0.89
C ILE A 124 -20.70 -13.88 1.56
N LEU A 125 -20.63 -15.18 1.84
CA LEU A 125 -21.68 -15.89 2.57
C LEU A 125 -21.89 -15.35 3.99
N ASP A 126 -20.81 -14.99 4.69
CA ASP A 126 -20.89 -14.40 6.03
C ASP A 126 -21.45 -12.97 5.99
N LEU A 127 -21.02 -12.15 5.03
CA LEU A 127 -21.57 -10.82 4.79
C LEU A 127 -23.07 -10.90 4.45
N ARG A 128 -23.48 -11.90 3.67
CA ARG A 128 -24.90 -12.13 3.33
C ARG A 128 -25.72 -12.40 4.58
N ARG A 129 -25.20 -13.23 5.50
CA ARG A 129 -25.84 -13.47 6.80
C ARG A 129 -25.98 -12.17 7.58
N GLN A 130 -24.92 -11.35 7.61
CA GLN A 130 -24.92 -10.08 8.33
C GLN A 130 -25.98 -9.09 7.81
N VAL A 131 -26.12 -8.97 6.48
CA VAL A 131 -27.14 -8.12 5.85
C VAL A 131 -28.55 -8.64 6.15
N LEU A 132 -28.76 -9.96 6.07
CA LEU A 132 -30.07 -10.57 6.29
C LEU A 132 -30.56 -10.50 7.75
N VAL A 133 -29.65 -10.41 8.73
CA VAL A 133 -29.99 -10.28 10.15
C VAL A 133 -30.65 -8.91 10.47
N GLY A 134 -30.45 -7.88 9.63
CA GLY A 134 -31.27 -6.66 9.65
C GLY A 134 -31.04 -5.69 10.82
N HIS A 135 -30.05 -5.89 11.68
CA HIS A 135 -29.75 -5.02 12.83
C HIS A 135 -28.68 -3.95 12.58
N LEU A 136 -28.42 -3.59 11.32
CA LEU A 136 -27.39 -2.61 10.96
C LEU A 136 -27.98 -1.21 10.84
N THR A 137 -27.25 -0.20 11.32
CA THR A 137 -27.55 1.20 11.01
C THR A 137 -27.37 1.46 9.52
N HIS A 138 -27.98 2.54 9.01
CA HIS A 138 -27.89 2.88 7.58
C HIS A 138 -26.44 3.04 7.11
N ASP A 139 -25.58 3.70 7.89
CA ASP A 139 -24.16 3.86 7.57
C ASP A 139 -23.43 2.52 7.57
N ARG A 140 -23.68 1.66 8.56
CA ARG A 140 -23.08 0.32 8.61
C ARG A 140 -23.54 -0.56 7.45
N MET A 141 -24.82 -0.47 7.08
CA MET A 141 -25.36 -1.18 5.92
C MET A 141 -24.69 -0.72 4.63
N ARG A 142 -24.47 0.60 4.47
CA ARG A 142 -23.75 1.17 3.32
C ARG A 142 -22.32 0.62 3.22
N ASP A 143 -21.59 0.61 4.33
CA ASP A 143 -20.21 0.13 4.35
C ASP A 143 -20.13 -1.37 4.03
N VAL A 144 -21.07 -2.17 4.57
CA VAL A 144 -21.16 -3.61 4.27
C VAL A 144 -21.51 -3.85 2.80
N LYS A 145 -22.47 -3.12 2.23
CA LYS A 145 -22.80 -3.21 0.80
C LYS A 145 -21.63 -2.84 -0.10
N GLN A 146 -20.88 -1.80 0.25
CA GLN A 146 -19.67 -1.41 -0.47
C GLN A 146 -18.61 -2.51 -0.42
N HIS A 147 -18.43 -3.15 0.73
CA HIS A 147 -17.49 -4.26 0.88
C HIS A 147 -17.93 -5.48 0.06
N ILE A 148 -19.22 -5.82 0.09
CA ILE A 148 -19.79 -6.91 -0.71
C ILE A 148 -19.55 -6.67 -2.21
N THR A 149 -19.92 -5.49 -2.73
CA THR A 149 -19.76 -5.21 -4.16
C THR A 149 -18.29 -5.24 -4.57
N ALA A 150 -17.38 -4.71 -3.75
CA ALA A 150 -15.94 -4.81 -4.01
C ALA A 150 -15.44 -6.26 -4.09
N ARG A 151 -15.93 -7.15 -3.22
CA ARG A 151 -15.59 -8.58 -3.26
C ARG A 151 -16.16 -9.31 -4.47
N LEU A 152 -17.42 -9.06 -4.82
CA LEU A 152 -18.05 -9.58 -6.04
C LEU A 152 -17.29 -9.13 -7.29
N ASP A 153 -16.92 -7.85 -7.33
CA ASP A 153 -16.20 -7.29 -8.46
C ASP A 153 -14.80 -7.89 -8.61
N TRP A 154 -14.08 -8.07 -7.50
CA TRP A 154 -12.78 -8.75 -7.49
C TRP A 154 -12.86 -10.17 -8.02
N GLY A 155 -13.84 -10.97 -7.57
CA GLY A 155 -13.92 -12.37 -8.00
C GLY A 155 -14.36 -12.51 -9.45
N ASN A 156 -15.24 -11.64 -9.95
CA ASN A 156 -15.58 -11.58 -11.38
C ASN A 156 -14.33 -11.29 -12.21
N GLU A 157 -13.52 -10.33 -11.78
CA GLU A 157 -12.26 -10.01 -12.45
C GLU A 157 -11.28 -11.18 -12.45
N GLN A 158 -11.05 -11.85 -11.31
CA GLN A 158 -10.13 -12.99 -11.26
C GLN A 158 -10.59 -14.16 -12.12
N LEU A 159 -11.90 -14.30 -12.32
CA LEU A 159 -12.51 -15.33 -13.15
C LEU A 159 -12.66 -14.94 -14.62
N GLY A 160 -12.27 -13.72 -14.99
CA GLY A 160 -12.42 -13.20 -16.36
C GLY A 160 -13.89 -13.01 -16.78
N LEU A 161 -14.78 -12.76 -15.83
CA LEU A 161 -16.19 -12.46 -16.07
C LEU A 161 -16.40 -10.98 -16.37
N ASP A 162 -17.54 -10.68 -17.00
CA ASP A 162 -17.93 -9.32 -17.33
C ASP A 162 -18.06 -8.42 -16.08
N LEU A 163 -17.68 -7.17 -16.27
CA LEU A 163 -17.78 -6.15 -15.24
C LEU A 163 -19.24 -5.72 -15.07
N VAL A 164 -19.71 -5.64 -13.83
CA VAL A 164 -21.06 -5.19 -13.50
C VAL A 164 -21.09 -3.67 -13.27
N PRO A 165 -21.75 -2.87 -14.12
CA PRO A 165 -21.93 -1.44 -13.90
C PRO A 165 -22.91 -1.20 -12.75
N ARG A 166 -22.56 -0.30 -11.81
CA ARG A 166 -23.37 -0.01 -10.62
C ARG A 166 -23.65 1.47 -10.48
N ARG A 167 -24.85 1.77 -9.97
CA ARG A 167 -25.17 3.06 -9.36
C ARG A 167 -25.36 2.82 -7.86
N GLU A 168 -24.51 3.47 -7.07
CA GLU A 168 -24.33 3.15 -5.64
C GLU A 168 -23.94 1.68 -5.44
N PHE A 169 -24.88 0.79 -5.15
CA PHE A 169 -24.66 -0.64 -4.95
C PHE A 169 -25.45 -1.53 -5.90
N SER A 170 -26.46 -0.98 -6.58
CA SER A 170 -27.35 -1.72 -7.47
C SER A 170 -26.76 -1.80 -8.88
N MET A 171 -26.90 -2.97 -9.50
CA MET A 171 -26.66 -3.15 -10.94
C MET A 171 -27.55 -2.19 -11.74
N VAL A 172 -26.97 -1.55 -12.75
CA VAL A 172 -27.70 -0.63 -13.62
C VAL A 172 -28.50 -1.41 -14.66
N ASP A 173 -29.74 -1.00 -14.90
CA ASP A 173 -30.58 -1.53 -15.96
C ASP A 173 -30.14 -0.94 -17.32
N PRO A 174 -29.76 -1.77 -18.32
CA PRO A 174 -29.35 -1.29 -19.65
C PRO A 174 -30.41 -0.45 -20.35
N ASP A 175 -31.70 -0.67 -20.06
CA ASP A 175 -32.81 0.05 -20.68
C ASP A 175 -33.05 1.43 -20.03
N GLU A 176 -32.51 1.66 -18.82
CA GLU A 176 -32.69 2.90 -18.05
C GLU A 176 -31.46 3.83 -18.09
N ILE A 177 -30.30 3.37 -18.59
CA ILE A 177 -29.06 4.15 -18.65
C ILE A 177 -28.68 4.56 -20.08
N SER A 178 -28.24 5.81 -20.25
CA SER A 178 -27.69 6.25 -21.53
C SER A 178 -26.32 5.63 -21.80
N ILE A 179 -26.00 5.37 -23.07
CA ILE A 179 -24.71 4.79 -23.47
C ILE A 179 -23.51 5.63 -22.99
N THR A 180 -23.66 6.95 -22.97
CA THR A 180 -22.63 7.89 -22.51
C THR A 180 -22.43 7.83 -21.00
N GLU A 181 -23.51 7.68 -20.24
CA GLU A 181 -23.44 7.54 -18.78
C GLU A 181 -22.86 6.17 -18.39
N LEU A 182 -23.25 5.11 -19.10
CA LEU A 182 -22.67 3.78 -18.96
C LEU A 182 -21.16 3.80 -19.22
N TYR A 183 -20.73 4.43 -20.33
CA TYR A 183 -19.32 4.60 -20.64
C TYR A 183 -18.57 5.31 -19.51
N ARG A 184 -19.08 6.43 -18.99
CA ARG A 184 -18.45 7.16 -17.87
C ARG A 184 -18.36 6.32 -16.59
N LEU A 185 -19.39 5.51 -16.28
CA LEU A 185 -19.36 4.59 -15.14
C LEU A 185 -18.24 3.56 -15.29
N MET A 186 -18.09 3.01 -16.50
CA MET A 186 -17.03 2.04 -16.80
C MET A 186 -15.64 2.69 -16.83
N GLU A 187 -15.51 3.88 -17.41
CA GLU A 187 -14.26 4.65 -17.49
C GLU A 187 -13.76 5.02 -16.10
N ASN A 188 -14.62 5.56 -15.21
CA ASN A 188 -14.24 5.89 -13.83
C ASN A 188 -13.74 4.67 -13.06
N ARG A 189 -14.25 3.48 -13.39
CA ARG A 189 -13.81 2.22 -12.79
C ARG A 189 -12.48 1.73 -13.37
N GLN A 190 -12.27 1.88 -14.68
CA GLN A 190 -10.97 1.61 -15.29
C GLN A 190 -9.90 2.59 -14.81
N ARG A 191 -10.22 3.88 -14.62
CA ARG A 191 -9.31 4.86 -14.00
C ARG A 191 -9.00 4.50 -12.54
N LYS A 192 -9.96 3.94 -11.78
CA LYS A 192 -9.69 3.34 -10.44
C LYS A 192 -8.79 2.09 -10.50
N LYS A 193 -8.73 1.40 -11.64
CA LYS A 193 -7.82 0.28 -11.91
C LYS A 193 -6.39 0.77 -12.16
N GLU A 194 -6.24 1.99 -12.66
CA GLU A 194 -4.96 2.68 -12.87
C GLU A 194 -4.50 3.50 -11.67
N THR A 195 -5.36 3.79 -10.68
CA THR A 195 -4.85 4.25 -9.37
C THR A 195 -4.13 3.08 -8.70
N PRO A 196 -2.81 3.16 -8.51
CA PRO A 196 -2.08 2.10 -7.82
C PRO A 196 -2.66 1.93 -6.41
N THR A 197 -2.58 0.70 -5.87
CA THR A 197 -2.65 0.38 -4.43
C THR A 197 -2.20 1.57 -3.60
N PRO A 198 -2.94 2.01 -2.54
CA PRO A 198 -2.63 3.25 -1.81
C PRO A 198 -1.15 3.27 -1.49
N VAL A 199 -0.43 4.13 -2.21
CA VAL A 199 1.02 4.08 -2.20
C VAL A 199 1.42 4.63 -0.85
N SER A 200 1.81 3.75 0.05
CA SER A 200 2.19 4.14 1.40
C SER A 200 3.49 4.92 1.29
N THR A 201 3.41 6.23 1.49
CA THR A 201 4.60 7.05 1.74
C THR A 201 5.05 6.81 3.16
N HIS A 202 6.33 6.55 3.29
CA HIS A 202 6.98 6.36 4.57
C HIS A 202 7.93 7.53 4.79
N HIS A 203 8.06 7.93 6.05
CA HIS A 203 8.97 8.97 6.45
C HIS A 203 9.77 8.50 7.65
N LEU A 204 11.09 8.68 7.61
CA LEU A 204 11.97 8.28 8.70
C LEU A 204 12.45 9.52 9.43
N PHE A 205 12.00 9.68 10.66
CA PHE A 205 12.46 10.73 11.56
C PHE A 205 13.72 10.26 12.29
N VAL A 206 14.74 11.11 12.28
CA VAL A 206 16.01 10.89 12.97
C VAL A 206 16.33 12.11 13.80
N HIS A 207 16.64 11.91 15.09
CA HIS A 207 17.08 12.97 15.99
C HIS A 207 18.36 12.56 16.71
N LEU A 208 19.45 13.28 16.46
CA LEU A 208 20.72 13.08 17.14
C LEU A 208 20.69 13.72 18.53
N LYS A 209 20.93 12.91 19.58
CA LYS A 209 21.02 13.40 20.96
C LYS A 209 22.46 13.72 21.36
N SER A 210 23.36 12.76 21.22
CA SER A 210 24.77 12.92 21.57
C SER A 210 25.65 11.81 21.02
N LEU A 211 26.95 12.05 20.98
CA LEU A 211 27.97 11.02 20.85
C LEU A 211 28.66 10.84 22.20
N MET A 212 28.42 9.72 22.86
CA MET A 212 29.12 9.37 24.09
C MET A 212 30.48 8.79 23.72
N SER A 213 31.59 9.37 24.17
CA SER A 213 32.92 8.77 24.11
C SER A 213 33.89 9.50 25.04
N SER A 214 34.79 8.76 25.69
CA SER A 214 35.72 9.32 26.68
C SER A 214 36.82 10.20 26.10
N ASN A 215 37.11 10.09 24.79
CA ASN A 215 38.30 10.67 24.16
C ASN A 215 38.01 11.50 22.89
N LEU A 216 36.93 12.31 22.85
CA LEU A 216 36.62 13.11 21.67
C LEU A 216 37.58 14.29 21.49
N GLY A 217 37.65 15.21 22.46
CA GLY A 217 38.63 16.33 22.53
C GLY A 217 38.59 17.35 21.37
N GLU A 218 37.81 17.08 20.33
CA GLU A 218 37.77 17.75 19.03
C GLU A 218 36.31 17.92 18.60
N GLU A 219 36.03 18.96 17.80
CA GLU A 219 34.69 19.11 17.22
C GLU A 219 34.41 18.02 16.19
N LEU A 220 33.15 17.65 16.02
CA LEU A 220 32.77 16.57 15.09
C LEU A 220 31.70 17.03 14.12
N GLU A 221 31.76 16.44 12.94
CA GLU A 221 30.75 16.51 11.90
C GLU A 221 30.14 15.13 11.71
N VAL A 222 28.82 15.05 11.87
CA VAL A 222 28.04 13.81 11.80
C VAL A 222 27.12 13.90 10.59
N PHE A 223 27.23 12.92 9.69
CA PHE A 223 26.42 12.83 8.48
C PHE A 223 25.54 11.59 8.50
N PHE A 224 24.24 11.76 8.35
CA PHE A 224 23.26 10.67 8.23
C PHE A 224 22.79 10.57 6.78
N PHE A 225 22.65 9.34 6.28
CA PHE A 225 22.01 9.07 4.99
C PHE A 225 21.47 7.64 4.95
N ILE A 226 20.49 7.41 4.08
CA ILE A 226 19.94 6.09 3.79
C ILE A 226 20.77 5.45 2.68
N TYR A 227 21.10 4.17 2.85
CA TYR A 227 21.97 3.42 1.96
C TYR A 227 21.34 2.09 1.55
N ASP A 228 21.36 1.81 0.25
CA ASP A 228 20.97 0.52 -0.32
C ASP A 228 22.21 -0.34 -0.52
N SER A 229 22.32 -1.42 0.26
CA SER A 229 23.46 -2.35 0.19
C SER A 229 23.41 -3.31 -1.00
N ARG A 230 22.25 -3.52 -1.61
CA ARG A 230 22.10 -4.33 -2.82
C ARG A 230 22.66 -3.58 -4.03
N GLU A 231 22.31 -2.30 -4.13
CA GLU A 231 22.74 -1.41 -5.21
C GLU A 231 24.09 -0.73 -4.93
N ASN A 232 24.61 -0.86 -3.71
CA ASN A 232 25.80 -0.18 -3.18
C ASN A 232 25.79 1.34 -3.43
N LYS A 233 24.66 1.99 -3.14
CA LYS A 233 24.48 3.42 -3.40
C LYS A 233 23.63 4.11 -2.31
N PRO A 234 23.87 5.41 -2.05
CA PRO A 234 23.00 6.18 -1.18
C PRO A 234 21.61 6.33 -1.83
N LEU A 235 20.56 6.14 -1.03
CA LEU A 235 19.17 6.40 -1.41
C LEU A 235 18.72 7.82 -1.04
N SER A 236 19.42 8.52 -0.17
CA SER A 236 19.04 9.87 0.26
C SER A 236 20.19 10.85 0.20
N GLU A 237 19.85 12.13 0.25
CA GLU A 237 20.79 13.19 0.60
C GLU A 237 21.38 12.97 2.00
N ARG A 238 22.43 13.73 2.32
CA ARG A 238 23.10 13.68 3.63
C ARG A 238 22.56 14.75 4.55
N PHE A 239 21.98 14.34 5.67
CA PHE A 239 21.68 15.22 6.79
C PHE A 239 22.94 15.45 7.63
N PHE A 240 23.13 16.67 8.11
CA PHE A 240 24.38 17.11 8.73
C PHE A 240 24.15 17.73 10.11
N VAL A 241 24.95 17.32 11.10
CA VAL A 241 24.95 17.90 12.45
C VAL A 241 26.38 18.14 12.95
N LYS A 242 26.61 19.30 13.59
CA LYS A 242 27.88 19.61 14.29
C LYS A 242 27.79 19.29 15.77
N LEU A 243 28.75 18.52 16.27
CA LEU A 243 28.93 18.27 17.70
C LEU A 243 30.16 19.03 18.24
N SER A 244 30.05 19.42 19.50
CA SER A 244 31.14 20.00 20.29
C SER A 244 32.18 18.93 20.68
N LYS A 245 33.27 19.38 21.31
CA LYS A 245 34.35 18.52 21.85
C LYS A 245 33.88 17.52 22.91
N ASN A 246 32.69 17.73 23.47
CA ASN A 246 32.07 16.86 24.46
C ASN A 246 31.06 15.89 23.83
N GLY A 247 30.94 15.85 22.50
CA GLY A 247 29.99 15.00 21.80
C GLY A 247 28.52 15.48 21.87
N LEU A 248 28.28 16.67 22.39
CA LEU A 248 26.95 17.28 22.45
C LEU A 248 26.70 18.21 21.25
N PRO A 249 25.46 18.34 20.75
CA PRO A 249 25.12 19.28 19.70
C PRO A 249 25.61 20.69 19.98
N LYS A 250 26.26 21.32 18.99
CA LYS A 250 26.85 22.67 19.16
C LYS A 250 25.81 23.76 19.42
N PHE A 251 24.56 23.54 19.02
CA PHE A 251 23.44 24.45 19.18
C PHE A 251 22.26 23.73 19.86
N PRO A 252 22.33 23.47 21.18
CA PRO A 252 21.31 22.70 21.89
C PRO A 252 19.92 23.34 21.84
N GLU A 253 19.87 24.68 21.85
CA GLU A 253 18.64 25.47 21.78
C GLU A 253 17.91 25.35 20.42
N LYS A 254 18.62 24.94 19.37
CA LYS A 254 18.10 24.78 18.00
C LYS A 254 17.89 23.30 17.70
N THR A 255 16.86 22.71 18.30
CA THR A 255 16.55 21.28 18.16
C THR A 255 16.35 20.87 16.70
N GLU A 256 15.86 21.76 15.85
CA GLU A 256 15.65 21.54 14.43
C GLU A 256 16.93 21.26 13.62
N ARG A 257 18.09 21.67 14.15
CA ARG A 257 19.40 21.40 13.55
C ARG A 257 19.96 20.03 13.94
N GLN A 258 19.25 19.30 14.80
CA GLN A 258 19.67 18.01 15.35
C GLN A 258 18.80 16.89 14.83
N CYS A 259 17.69 17.21 14.15
CA CYS A 259 16.78 16.24 13.59
C CYS A 259 16.47 16.48 12.12
N THR A 260 16.11 15.39 11.44
CA THR A 260 15.65 15.41 10.06
C THR A 260 14.51 14.43 9.85
N LEU A 261 13.69 14.72 8.86
CA LEU A 261 12.72 13.80 8.30
C LEU A 261 13.19 13.40 6.89
N PHE A 262 13.54 12.13 6.72
CA PHE A 262 13.73 11.54 5.41
C PHE A 262 12.36 11.29 4.77
N VAL A 263 12.15 11.85 3.57
CA VAL A 263 10.87 11.82 2.86
C VAL A 263 10.98 11.07 1.53
N ASP A 264 9.83 10.84 0.90
CA ASP A 264 9.70 10.17 -0.40
C ASP A 264 10.19 8.70 -0.40
N LEU A 265 10.08 8.03 0.75
CA LEU A 265 10.41 6.60 0.86
C LEU A 265 9.19 5.76 0.50
N GLY A 266 9.34 4.89 -0.50
CA GLY A 266 8.33 3.90 -0.86
C GLY A 266 8.47 2.62 -0.05
N SER A 267 7.48 1.73 -0.11
CA SER A 267 7.55 0.44 0.59
C SER A 267 8.73 -0.43 0.13
N GLY A 268 9.21 -0.25 -1.11
CA GLY A 268 10.41 -0.91 -1.63
C GLY A 268 11.72 -0.42 -1.00
N ASP A 269 11.72 0.73 -0.33
CA ASP A 269 12.88 1.31 0.37
C ASP A 269 12.93 0.92 1.86
N LEU A 270 11.90 0.23 2.38
CA LEU A 270 11.84 -0.27 3.76
C LEU A 270 12.21 -1.76 3.88
N ARG A 271 13.12 -2.22 3.01
CA ARG A 271 13.56 -3.62 2.98
C ARG A 271 14.74 -3.87 3.92
N LYS A 272 15.07 -5.16 4.10
CA LYS A 272 16.16 -5.63 4.97
C LYS A 272 17.56 -5.18 4.52
N ASP A 273 17.73 -4.88 3.24
CA ASP A 273 18.97 -4.46 2.60
C ASP A 273 19.20 -2.93 2.65
N VAL A 274 18.30 -2.20 3.30
CA VAL A 274 18.38 -0.73 3.46
C VAL A 274 18.79 -0.38 4.89
N TYR A 275 19.76 0.53 4.99
CA TYR A 275 20.40 0.91 6.24
C TYR A 275 20.46 2.42 6.40
N ILE A 276 20.40 2.90 7.65
CA ILE A 276 20.83 4.24 8.01
C ILE A 276 22.33 4.16 8.28
N VAL A 277 23.11 4.94 7.55
CA VAL A 277 24.56 5.04 7.70
C VAL A 277 24.90 6.38 8.33
N VAL A 278 25.79 6.35 9.32
CA VAL A 278 26.29 7.55 10.00
C VAL A 278 27.80 7.63 9.84
N HIS A 279 28.26 8.66 9.12
CA HIS A 279 29.69 8.99 9.03
C HIS A 279 30.04 10.08 10.05
N ILE A 280 31.03 9.80 10.89
CA ILE A 280 31.54 10.73 11.90
C ILE A 280 32.94 11.17 11.50
N ILE A 281 33.13 12.47 11.38
CA ILE A 281 34.39 13.10 11.00
C ILE A 281 34.81 14.02 12.14
N ARG A 282 36.04 13.86 12.64
CA ARG A 282 36.62 14.76 13.64
C ARG A 282 37.34 15.92 12.96
N ILE A 283 37.24 17.10 13.56
CA ILE A 283 37.88 18.34 13.12
C ILE A 283 38.92 18.74 14.15
N GLY A 284 40.19 18.66 13.76
CA GLY A 284 41.29 18.94 14.66
C GLY A 284 42.63 19.06 13.95
N ARG A 285 43.72 18.93 14.71
CA ARG A 285 45.09 19.00 14.16
C ARG A 285 45.42 17.74 13.36
N MET A 286 46.47 17.75 12.55
CA MET A 286 46.89 16.50 11.89
C MET A 286 47.41 15.49 12.94
N GLY A 287 47.31 14.19 12.66
CA GLY A 287 47.88 13.14 13.54
C GLY A 287 49.41 13.25 13.66
N ALA A 288 49.99 12.55 14.64
CA ALA A 288 51.39 12.60 15.09
C ALA A 288 52.42 13.11 14.06
N GLY A 289 53.01 14.29 14.35
CA GLY A 289 54.07 14.90 13.53
C GLY A 289 54.14 16.43 13.62
N GLU A 290 53.07 17.10 14.02
CA GLU A 290 53.07 18.57 14.15
C GLU A 290 53.70 19.05 15.47
N LYS A 291 54.72 19.92 15.36
CA LYS A 291 55.26 20.67 16.50
C LYS A 291 54.15 21.56 17.08
N LYS A 292 54.00 21.55 18.42
CA LYS A 292 52.88 22.14 19.19
C LYS A 292 52.52 23.62 18.90
N ASN A 293 53.31 24.40 18.16
CA ASN A 293 53.34 25.86 18.30
C ASN A 293 53.02 26.74 17.08
N THR A 294 52.53 26.28 15.92
CA THR A 294 52.30 27.24 14.80
C THR A 294 51.12 27.02 13.85
N CYS A 295 50.32 25.94 13.92
CA CYS A 295 49.19 25.77 12.99
C CYS A 295 47.82 25.96 13.67
N ASN A 296 47.06 26.95 13.20
CA ASN A 296 45.62 27.12 13.48
C ASN A 296 44.74 26.39 12.44
N VAL A 297 45.36 25.63 11.54
CA VAL A 297 44.65 24.93 10.45
C VAL A 297 43.96 23.70 11.04
N GLN A 298 42.66 23.59 10.79
CA GLN A 298 41.85 22.44 11.19
C GLN A 298 41.66 21.49 10.01
N TYR A 299 41.90 20.21 10.24
CA TYR A 299 41.77 19.14 9.27
C TYR A 299 40.57 18.26 9.59
N ARG A 300 39.84 17.88 8.55
CA ARG A 300 38.76 16.88 8.61
C ARG A 300 39.39 15.50 8.51
N ARG A 301 39.17 14.65 9.52
CA ARG A 301 39.69 13.28 9.54
C ARG A 301 38.57 12.29 9.88
N PRO A 302 38.54 11.11 9.28
CA PRO A 302 37.65 10.03 9.71
C PRO A 302 37.75 9.79 11.22
N PHE A 303 36.59 9.71 11.89
CA PHE A 303 36.50 9.27 13.28
C PHE A 303 35.93 7.85 13.33
N GLY A 304 34.77 7.64 12.71
CA GLY A 304 34.14 6.33 12.69
C GLY A 304 32.83 6.29 11.93
N CYS A 305 32.25 5.11 11.86
CA CYS A 305 30.98 4.85 11.19
C CYS A 305 30.04 4.05 12.09
N ALA A 306 28.75 4.39 12.05
CA ALA A 306 27.68 3.58 12.64
C ALA A 306 26.68 3.19 11.55
N VAL A 307 26.08 2.01 11.68
CA VAL A 307 25.09 1.51 10.74
C VAL A 307 23.96 0.83 11.51
N VAL A 308 22.71 1.08 11.10
CA VAL A 308 21.51 0.42 11.64
C VAL A 308 20.58 0.01 10.49
N SER A 309 20.01 -1.19 10.55
CA SER A 309 19.05 -1.64 9.54
C SER A 309 17.70 -0.97 9.77
N ILE A 310 17.06 -0.51 8.70
CA ILE A 310 15.70 0.03 8.78
C ILE A 310 14.70 -1.07 9.17
N ALA A 311 14.94 -2.31 8.75
CA ALA A 311 14.07 -3.43 9.10
C ALA A 311 14.07 -3.74 10.61
N ASP A 312 15.18 -3.51 11.31
CA ASP A 312 15.24 -3.69 12.77
C ASP A 312 14.35 -2.65 13.47
N LEU A 313 14.22 -1.45 12.91
CA LEU A 313 13.34 -0.38 13.41
C LEU A 313 11.85 -0.69 13.25
N LEU A 314 11.48 -1.50 12.23
CA LEU A 314 10.10 -1.94 12.02
C LEU A 314 9.62 -2.93 13.09
N THR A 315 10.55 -3.59 13.77
CA THR A 315 10.26 -4.65 14.76
C THR A 315 10.32 -4.18 16.21
N ALA A 316 10.84 -2.98 16.46
CA ALA A 316 11.01 -2.42 17.79
C ALA A 316 9.84 -1.48 18.15
N ASP A 317 9.29 -1.59 19.36
CA ASP A 317 8.29 -0.63 19.87
C ASP A 317 8.95 0.77 19.99
N SER A 318 8.57 1.65 19.07
CA SER A 318 9.38 2.78 18.59
C SER A 318 9.27 4.06 19.44
N LYS A 319 9.60 4.01 20.74
CA LYS A 319 9.68 5.24 21.57
C LYS A 319 10.99 5.46 22.32
N ASP A 320 11.89 4.47 22.34
CA ASP A 320 13.12 4.56 23.11
C ASP A 320 14.34 5.06 22.31
N ASP A 321 15.30 5.63 23.03
CA ASP A 321 16.57 6.07 22.48
C ASP A 321 17.43 4.88 22.05
N HIS A 322 17.92 4.95 20.82
CA HIS A 322 18.80 3.95 20.25
C HIS A 322 20.25 4.38 20.45
N LEU A 323 21.05 3.49 21.03
CA LEU A 323 22.50 3.68 21.16
C LEU A 323 23.22 2.91 20.04
N LEU A 324 23.59 3.62 18.97
CA LEU A 324 24.27 3.00 17.83
C LEU A 324 25.75 2.77 18.13
N LYS A 325 26.24 1.57 17.80
CA LYS A 325 27.65 1.20 17.94
C LYS A 325 28.48 1.93 16.89
N VAL A 326 29.54 2.60 17.33
CA VAL A 326 30.47 3.33 16.46
C VAL A 326 31.74 2.52 16.25
N TYR A 327 32.01 2.17 14.99
CA TYR A 327 33.22 1.50 14.55
C TYR A 327 34.26 2.55 14.18
N ALA A 328 35.40 2.55 14.89
CA ALA A 328 36.45 3.53 14.67
C ALA A 328 37.15 3.30 13.33
N CYS A 329 37.47 4.40 12.63
CA CYS A 329 38.25 4.34 11.40
C CYS A 329 39.75 4.41 11.73
N ASN A 330 40.46 3.31 11.48
CA ASN A 330 41.91 3.20 11.75
C ASN A 330 42.76 3.62 10.54
N THR A 331 42.24 3.49 9.33
CA THR A 331 42.93 3.74 8.05
C THR A 331 42.06 4.57 7.11
N GLU A 332 42.59 5.68 6.60
CA GLU A 332 41.84 6.59 5.73
C GLU A 332 41.55 5.99 4.34
N SER A 333 42.39 5.05 3.88
CA SER A 333 42.24 4.37 2.58
C SER A 333 40.90 3.66 2.42
N ASP A 334 40.34 3.16 3.51
CA ASP A 334 39.13 2.30 3.50
C ASP A 334 37.88 3.09 3.92
N TRP A 335 38.00 4.40 4.14
CA TRP A 335 36.91 5.24 4.65
C TRP A 335 35.68 5.22 3.75
N SER A 336 35.87 5.16 2.43
CA SER A 336 34.77 5.12 1.47
C SER A 336 33.95 3.82 1.58
N GLN A 337 34.53 2.73 2.06
CA GLN A 337 33.91 1.39 2.10
C GLN A 337 33.58 0.92 3.53
N ILE A 338 33.83 1.75 4.55
CA ILE A 338 33.66 1.35 5.96
C ILE A 338 32.24 0.87 6.26
N HIS A 339 31.22 1.56 5.74
CA HIS A 339 29.82 1.20 5.95
C HIS A 339 29.48 -0.15 5.29
N ASP A 340 29.96 -0.41 4.07
CA ASP A 340 29.80 -1.70 3.41
C ASP A 340 30.43 -2.85 4.20
N ASN A 341 31.64 -2.63 4.72
CA ASN A 341 32.35 -3.63 5.51
C ASN A 341 31.61 -3.93 6.83
N ILE A 342 31.02 -2.92 7.47
CA ILE A 342 30.18 -3.09 8.66
C ILE A 342 28.91 -3.87 8.32
N ILE A 343 28.21 -3.51 7.23
CA ILE A 343 26.99 -4.18 6.77
C ILE A 343 27.26 -5.66 6.46
N LYS A 344 28.34 -5.95 5.74
CA LYS A 344 28.77 -7.31 5.36
C LYS A 344 29.40 -8.09 6.51
N LYS A 345 29.45 -7.51 7.73
CA LYS A 345 30.07 -8.09 8.93
C LYS A 345 31.57 -8.45 8.74
N VAL A 346 32.25 -7.75 7.84
CA VAL A 346 33.72 -7.83 7.63
C VAL A 346 34.39 -6.75 8.48
N ASN A 347 34.05 -6.72 9.77
CA ASN A 347 34.39 -5.62 10.68
C ASN A 347 35.48 -5.97 11.70
N SER A 348 36.12 -7.14 11.57
CA SER A 348 37.26 -7.56 12.41
C SER A 348 38.46 -6.61 12.35
N ARG A 349 38.56 -5.79 11.31
CA ARG A 349 39.62 -4.77 11.12
C ARG A 349 39.30 -3.41 11.76
N TYR A 350 38.06 -3.20 12.21
CA TYR A 350 37.65 -1.97 12.89
C TYR A 350 37.53 -2.23 14.37
N ASN A 351 38.19 -1.38 15.17
CA ASN A 351 38.01 -1.46 16.61
C ASN A 351 36.61 -0.94 16.94
N LEU A 352 35.82 -1.74 17.66
CA LEU A 352 34.66 -1.18 18.35
C LEU A 352 35.18 -0.12 19.30
N SER A 353 34.65 1.10 19.23
CA SER A 353 34.89 2.02 20.34
C SER A 353 34.35 1.35 21.61
N GLY A 354 35.11 1.38 22.71
CA GLY A 354 34.86 0.55 23.90
C GLY A 354 33.43 0.65 24.46
N SER A 355 33.08 -0.20 25.43
CA SER A 355 31.69 -0.41 25.92
C SER A 355 30.86 0.84 26.26
N ASN A 356 31.50 1.99 26.48
CA ASN A 356 30.85 3.27 26.81
C ASN A 356 30.83 4.28 25.64
N THR A 357 31.19 3.87 24.42
CA THR A 357 31.14 4.73 23.23
C THR A 357 29.99 4.36 22.30
N GLY A 358 29.09 5.31 22.07
CA GLY A 358 27.93 5.10 21.21
C GLY A 358 27.28 6.41 20.78
N LEU A 359 26.59 6.37 19.65
CA LEU A 359 25.82 7.50 19.13
C LEU A 359 24.37 7.35 19.59
N ALA A 360 23.92 8.22 20.48
CA ALA A 360 22.54 8.25 20.96
C ALA A 360 21.64 8.99 19.95
N VAL A 361 20.64 8.28 19.43
CA VAL A 361 19.69 8.79 18.44
C VAL A 361 18.26 8.36 18.79
N ALA A 362 17.27 9.18 18.49
CA ALA A 362 15.88 8.75 18.43
C ALA A 362 15.50 8.53 16.96
N LEU A 363 14.89 7.37 16.69
CA LEU A 363 14.48 6.93 15.36
C LEU A 363 12.99 6.62 15.40
N GLN A 364 12.24 7.13 14.44
CA GLN A 364 10.81 6.87 14.35
C GLN A 364 10.38 6.77 12.88
N LEU A 365 9.67 5.69 12.55
CA LEU A 365 9.07 5.53 11.24
C LEU A 365 7.62 6.03 11.27
N LEU A 366 7.29 6.92 10.33
CA LEU A 366 5.98 7.53 10.16
C LEU A 366 5.39 7.08 8.82
N HIS A 367 4.08 6.89 8.79
CA HIS A 367 3.35 6.41 7.63
C HIS A 367 2.27 7.40 7.23
N GLY A 368 2.07 7.57 5.92
CA GLY A 368 1.01 8.41 5.37
C GLY A 368 1.52 9.71 4.76
N ASP A 369 0.59 10.58 4.38
CA ASP A 369 0.89 11.86 3.74
C ASP A 369 1.50 12.87 4.73
N ILE A 370 2.57 13.56 4.30
CA ILE A 370 3.29 14.54 5.12
C ILE A 370 2.39 15.68 5.58
N GLU A 371 1.44 16.13 4.76
CA GLU A 371 0.50 17.20 5.13
C GLU A 371 -0.54 16.74 6.17
N GLN A 372 -0.91 15.46 6.14
CA GLN A 372 -1.78 14.87 7.17
C GLN A 372 -1.02 14.63 8.49
N LEU A 373 0.24 14.17 8.40
CA LEU A 373 1.12 14.00 9.56
C LEU A 373 1.37 15.33 10.27
N ARG A 374 1.46 16.43 9.51
CA ARG A 374 1.51 17.80 10.05
C ARG A 374 0.28 18.20 10.84
N GLY A 375 -0.92 17.73 10.47
CA GLY A 375 -2.20 18.24 11.00
C GLY A 375 -2.83 17.45 12.16
N ARG A 376 -2.54 16.15 12.35
CA ARG A 376 -3.32 15.30 13.28
C ARG A 376 -2.56 14.80 14.52
N GLU A 377 -1.41 14.15 14.36
CA GLU A 377 -0.78 13.37 15.46
C GLU A 377 0.65 13.82 15.80
N TYR A 378 1.37 14.44 14.86
CA TYR A 378 2.80 14.77 15.01
C TYR A 378 3.09 16.28 14.97
N MET A 379 2.07 17.10 15.23
CA MET A 379 2.14 18.56 15.15
C MET A 379 3.37 19.16 15.87
N VAL A 380 3.73 18.61 17.04
CA VAL A 380 4.89 19.07 17.83
C VAL A 380 6.21 18.90 17.08
N LEU A 381 6.38 17.82 16.29
CA LEU A 381 7.58 17.61 15.48
C LEU A 381 7.70 18.70 14.42
N PHE A 382 6.61 18.99 13.69
CA PHE A 382 6.63 19.92 12.57
C PHE A 382 6.58 21.40 12.97
N THR A 383 6.06 21.75 14.16
CA THR A 383 6.01 23.13 14.65
C THR A 383 7.40 23.70 14.96
N ARG A 384 8.39 22.85 15.22
CA ARG A 384 9.77 23.25 15.57
C ARG A 384 10.69 23.46 14.36
N GLY A 385 10.22 23.23 13.13
CA GLY A 385 11.01 23.48 11.92
C GLY A 385 11.97 22.35 11.52
N VAL A 386 11.55 21.08 11.61
CA VAL A 386 12.36 19.91 11.24
C VAL A 386 12.98 20.03 9.85
N SER A 387 14.27 19.67 9.75
CA SER A 387 14.97 19.60 8.46
C SER A 387 14.37 18.49 7.59
N ILE A 388 14.20 18.72 6.29
CA ILE A 388 13.72 17.69 5.35
C ILE A 388 14.92 17.19 4.54
N THR A 389 15.11 15.88 4.48
CA THR A 389 16.16 15.24 3.66
C THR A 389 15.51 14.37 2.61
N LYS A 390 15.80 14.65 1.33
CA LYS A 390 15.11 14.01 0.22
C LYS A 390 15.75 12.67 -0.18
N LYS A 391 14.93 11.78 -0.75
CA LYS A 391 15.39 10.64 -1.53
C LYS A 391 16.18 11.15 -2.76
N LEU A 392 17.27 10.47 -3.11
CA LEU A 392 18.03 10.72 -4.33
C LEU A 392 17.31 10.10 -5.53
N GLY A 393 17.20 10.86 -6.60
CA GLY A 393 16.43 10.46 -7.77
C GLY A 393 14.94 10.68 -7.56
N PHE A 394 14.14 10.18 -8.50
CA PHE A 394 12.70 10.41 -8.46
C PHE A 394 12.04 9.52 -7.41
N SER A 395 11.10 10.09 -6.66
CA SER A 395 10.17 9.31 -5.85
C SER A 395 9.46 8.30 -6.74
N ASP A 396 9.32 7.06 -6.26
CA ASP A 396 8.48 6.05 -6.89
C ASP A 396 6.98 6.38 -6.73
N VAL A 397 6.68 7.38 -5.89
CA VAL A 397 5.34 7.79 -5.48
C VAL A 397 5.16 9.28 -5.73
N ILE A 398 4.20 9.64 -6.59
CA ILE A 398 3.74 11.02 -6.72
C ILE A 398 2.31 11.06 -6.20
N MET A 399 2.08 11.83 -5.13
CA MET A 399 0.75 11.97 -4.56
C MET A 399 -0.19 12.68 -5.54
N PRO A 400 -1.45 12.22 -5.69
CA PRO A 400 -2.43 12.89 -6.55
C PRO A 400 -2.59 14.37 -6.17
N GLY A 401 -2.45 15.26 -7.15
CA GLY A 401 -2.55 16.71 -6.93
C GLY A 401 -1.23 17.42 -6.62
N VAL A 402 -0.12 16.70 -6.46
CA VAL A 402 1.23 17.28 -6.31
C VAL A 402 1.91 17.38 -7.66
N PHE A 403 2.17 18.61 -8.13
CA PHE A 403 2.99 18.87 -9.30
C PHE A 403 4.46 18.92 -8.89
N GLN A 404 5.27 17.98 -9.38
CA GLN A 404 6.69 17.88 -9.03
C GLN A 404 7.54 17.94 -10.30
N ASN A 405 8.30 19.03 -10.44
CA ASN A 405 9.24 19.26 -11.53
C ASN A 405 10.67 19.12 -10.99
N ASP A 406 11.12 17.89 -10.77
CA ASP A 406 12.44 17.63 -10.23
C ASP A 406 13.49 17.50 -11.33
N LEU A 407 14.65 18.12 -11.11
CA LEU A 407 15.84 17.99 -11.94
C LEU A 407 17.00 17.51 -11.06
N TYR A 408 17.48 16.30 -11.33
CA TYR A 408 18.68 15.75 -10.68
C TYR A 408 19.88 15.86 -11.62
N ILE A 409 20.93 16.54 -11.16
CA ILE A 409 22.19 16.69 -11.89
C ILE A 409 23.28 15.97 -11.09
N THR A 410 23.98 15.05 -11.74
CA THR A 410 25.16 14.40 -11.16
C THR A 410 26.40 14.88 -11.92
N LEU A 411 27.39 15.37 -11.17
CA LEU A 411 28.70 15.69 -11.71
C LEU A 411 29.52 14.40 -11.73
N GLU A 412 29.78 13.86 -12.92
CA GLU A 412 30.52 12.59 -13.06
C GLU A 412 32.03 12.80 -13.05
N ARG A 413 32.51 13.90 -13.68
CA ARG A 413 33.93 14.16 -13.86
C ARG A 413 34.23 15.66 -13.72
N GLY A 414 35.37 15.95 -13.10
CA GLY A 414 35.96 17.29 -13.05
C GLY A 414 37.43 17.19 -13.44
N GLU A 415 37.85 18.04 -14.37
CA GLU A 415 39.27 18.19 -14.70
C GLU A 415 39.85 19.31 -13.84
N PHE A 416 40.94 19.00 -13.13
CA PHE A 416 41.69 19.99 -12.37
C PHE A 416 42.84 20.49 -13.22
N GLU A 417 42.80 21.76 -13.63
CA GLU A 417 43.95 22.39 -14.26
C GLU A 417 45.06 22.57 -13.21
N LYS A 418 46.21 21.92 -13.44
CA LYS A 418 47.41 22.16 -12.62
C LYS A 418 47.96 23.55 -12.94
N GLY A 419 47.74 24.51 -12.05
CA GLY A 419 48.44 25.79 -12.09
C GLY A 419 49.95 25.62 -11.97
N VAL A 420 50.72 26.47 -12.67
CA VAL A 420 52.18 26.35 -12.89
C VAL A 420 53.06 26.62 -11.63
N LYS A 421 52.53 26.63 -10.41
CA LYS A 421 53.35 26.80 -9.19
C LYS A 421 52.95 25.87 -8.05
N SER A 422 53.96 25.20 -7.48
CA SER A 422 53.91 24.19 -6.42
C SER A 422 53.57 24.74 -5.03
N VAL A 423 52.49 25.49 -4.88
CA VAL A 423 51.94 25.83 -3.57
C VAL A 423 50.45 25.57 -3.64
N ALA A 424 49.98 24.65 -2.80
CA ALA A 424 48.59 24.26 -2.65
C ALA A 424 47.65 25.47 -2.78
N ARG A 425 46.89 25.52 -3.87
CA ARG A 425 45.84 26.52 -4.09
C ARG A 425 44.64 25.84 -4.71
N GLU A 426 43.50 26.18 -4.14
CA GLU A 426 42.15 25.81 -4.54
C GLU A 426 42.01 25.89 -6.06
N GLY A 427 41.88 24.72 -6.70
CA GLY A 427 41.70 24.62 -8.14
C GLY A 427 40.28 25.03 -8.53
N SER A 428 40.17 25.87 -9.57
CA SER A 428 38.92 26.07 -10.29
C SER A 428 38.53 24.76 -10.97
N LEU A 429 37.34 24.24 -10.66
CA LEU A 429 36.82 23.00 -11.22
C LEU A 429 36.06 23.32 -12.51
N LYS A 430 36.56 22.85 -13.67
CA LYS A 430 35.72 22.71 -14.87
C LYS A 430 34.99 21.37 -14.77
N SER A 431 33.69 21.39 -14.50
CA SER A 431 32.88 20.18 -14.41
C SER A 431 32.17 19.91 -15.74
N GLN A 432 32.19 18.65 -16.18
CA GLN A 432 31.24 18.15 -17.18
C GLN A 432 30.10 17.48 -16.42
N SER A 433 28.87 17.94 -16.67
CA SER A 433 27.66 17.43 -16.01
C SER A 433 26.79 16.69 -17.02
N THR A 434 26.30 15.53 -16.63
CA THR A 434 25.31 14.76 -17.41
C THR A 434 23.97 14.89 -16.71
N ALA A 435 22.93 15.33 -17.43
CA ALA A 435 21.55 15.29 -16.91
C ALA A 435 21.05 13.84 -17.02
N LEU A 436 20.97 13.13 -15.88
CA LEU A 436 20.59 11.71 -15.85
C LEU A 436 19.07 11.49 -15.91
N GLY A 437 18.25 12.53 -15.68
CA GLY A 437 16.81 12.41 -15.86
C GLY A 437 16.05 13.72 -15.68
N ARG A 438 14.99 13.89 -16.48
CA ARG A 438 13.94 14.89 -16.28
C ARG A 438 12.62 14.14 -16.18
N ARG A 439 11.86 14.39 -15.11
CA ARG A 439 10.47 13.92 -15.01
C ARG A 439 9.57 15.15 -14.99
N TRP A 440 8.76 15.30 -16.03
CA TRP A 440 7.69 16.29 -16.08
C TRP A 440 6.39 15.58 -15.72
N THR A 441 5.63 16.14 -14.79
CA THR A 441 4.20 15.83 -14.70
C THR A 441 3.51 16.62 -15.82
N ASP A 442 3.35 16.02 -16.99
CA ASP A 442 2.74 16.67 -18.16
C ASP A 442 1.23 16.84 -17.96
N PRO A 443 0.68 18.06 -17.92
CA PRO A 443 -0.75 18.27 -17.80
C PRO A 443 -1.54 17.87 -19.06
N ALA A 444 -0.88 17.60 -20.19
CA ALA A 444 -1.54 17.36 -21.48
C ALA A 444 -1.85 15.88 -21.80
N ARG A 445 -1.59 14.93 -20.89
CA ARG A 445 -2.03 13.53 -20.99
C ARG A 445 -3.10 13.13 -19.98
N ILE A 446 -3.87 14.13 -19.53
CA ILE A 446 -5.13 13.93 -18.82
C ILE A 446 -6.23 14.60 -19.66
N PHE A 447 -6.66 13.93 -20.72
CA PHE A 447 -7.98 14.11 -21.31
C PHE A 447 -8.54 12.73 -21.64
#